data_AF-L8LT51-F1
#
_entry.id   AF-L8LT51-F1
#
_cell.length_a   1.000
_cell.length_b   1.000
_cell.length_c   1.000
_cell.angle_alpha   90.00
_cell.angle_beta   90.00
_cell.angle_gamma   90.00
#
_symmetry.space_group_name_H-M   'P 1'
#
loop_
_entity.id
_entity.type
_entity.pdbx_description
1 polymer ?
#
loop_
_entity_poly.entity_id
_entity_poly.type
_entity_poly.pdbx_seq_one_letter_code
_entity_poly.pdbx_strand_id
1 'polypeptide(L)'
;MLPEIGLSISPQIVNEEEGTILTLTFTTTGDIPEEGITVNLEGNTAEIMRQFTAAQTRFVSPIDPDNIELIYRFEGNLEEEVTGGVLDRFSLEDDPNSPGFLSDFFFTITEPVATIPLTVLDNFIEEPDTTFSYTLVNGPGYRVDRQARTADFTVTDGVPGGVGPVVSVTAEPTLLVESEQTVLNATITLDSRPPLGGVVVVLDSGVPLSVAEFDLNIDPRDPNEETSPDLEITGGSLVGTNEVTSQLILLVTDEVATVSVPVLNGSLFSGTRDYTYELLDGEQYEVDPENSSVSITIEDGSDGESIVGTFGPDNLVGATGPDTIRGLGGNDTLSGLDENDTISGGPGNDVLNGGDGEDVLSGGPGRDQFVYNNILDGVDTITDFSSFDRFVISAGVFRIESLNSENFTVGTSAPTTVPGLQYDSAAGDLFYWNSNSIPFQLATLSGAPTVTPGSFILA
;
A
#
# COMPACT_ATOMS: atom_id res chain seq x y z
N MET A 1 52.60 0.29 9.16
CA MET A 1 51.76 -0.91 9.41
C MET A 1 50.34 -0.50 9.12
N LEU A 2 49.48 -1.39 8.62
CA LEU A 2 48.07 -1.02 8.47
C LEU A 2 47.50 -0.63 9.83
N PRO A 3 46.72 0.45 9.94
CA PRO A 3 46.01 0.79 11.17
C PRO A 3 45.10 -0.36 11.60
N GLU A 4 45.01 -0.55 12.92
CA GLU A 4 44.16 -1.57 13.54
C GLU A 4 42.95 -0.88 14.18
N ILE A 5 41.74 -1.38 13.87
CA ILE A 5 40.48 -0.77 14.30
C ILE A 5 39.72 -1.72 15.22
N GLY A 6 39.28 -1.19 16.37
CA GLY A 6 38.36 -1.85 17.28
C GLY A 6 36.99 -1.17 17.28
N LEU A 7 35.94 -1.94 17.56
CA LEU A 7 34.57 -1.53 17.76
C LEU A 7 34.18 -1.82 19.21
N SER A 8 33.48 -0.87 19.84
CA SER A 8 32.86 -1.05 21.15
C SER A 8 31.54 -0.29 21.22
N ILE A 9 30.67 -0.69 22.13
CA ILE A 9 29.32 -0.13 22.30
C ILE A 9 29.08 0.18 23.77
N SER A 10 28.41 1.30 24.05
CA SER A 10 28.00 1.68 25.40
C SER A 10 26.71 2.50 25.37
N PRO A 11 25.75 2.26 26.27
CA PRO A 11 25.69 1.14 27.21
C PRO A 11 25.45 -0.21 26.51
N GLN A 12 25.70 -1.34 27.18
CA GLN A 12 25.38 -2.68 26.64
C GLN A 12 23.91 -3.08 26.83
N ILE A 13 23.16 -2.33 27.63
CA ILE A 13 21.72 -2.49 27.84
C ILE A 13 21.12 -1.14 27.51
N VAL A 14 20.17 -1.13 26.60
CA VAL A 14 19.51 0.07 26.08
C VAL A 14 18.03 -0.10 26.35
N ASN A 15 17.45 0.84 27.10
CA ASN A 15 16.03 0.83 27.40
C ASN A 15 15.30 1.74 26.41
N GLU A 16 14.28 1.19 25.73
CA GLU A 16 13.46 1.91 24.75
C GLU A 16 12.63 3.03 25.40
N GLU A 17 11.87 2.72 26.47
CA GLU A 17 11.08 3.67 27.29
C GLU A 17 11.91 4.89 27.77
N GLU A 18 13.18 4.67 28.14
CA GLU A 18 14.06 5.73 28.62
C GLU A 18 14.70 6.58 27.50
N GLY A 19 14.51 6.22 26.21
CA GLY A 19 15.13 6.89 25.06
C GLY A 19 16.66 6.82 25.11
N THR A 20 17.20 5.68 25.56
CA THR A 20 18.63 5.55 25.87
C THR A 20 19.48 5.70 24.61
N ILE A 21 20.52 6.55 24.67
CA ILE A 21 21.45 6.75 23.55
C ILE A 21 22.53 5.67 23.57
N LEU A 22 22.51 4.80 22.56
CA LEU A 22 23.55 3.83 22.28
C LEU A 22 24.71 4.50 21.53
N THR A 23 25.93 4.42 22.04
CA THR A 23 27.10 4.98 21.35
C THR A 23 27.97 3.87 20.75
N LEU A 24 28.08 3.83 19.42
CA LEU A 24 29.12 3.06 18.73
C LEU A 24 30.44 3.83 18.81
N THR A 25 31.51 3.17 19.25
CA THR A 25 32.86 3.78 19.35
C THR A 25 33.85 2.95 18.55
N PHE A 26 34.51 3.60 17.59
CA PHE A 26 35.61 3.06 16.82
C PHE A 26 36.94 3.60 17.34
N THR A 27 37.88 2.72 17.64
CA THR A 27 39.23 3.09 18.10
C THR A 27 40.27 2.65 17.08
N THR A 28 41.12 3.59 16.65
CA THR A 28 42.18 3.33 15.67
C THR A 28 43.56 3.37 16.31
N THR A 29 44.32 2.29 16.14
CA THR A 29 45.74 2.21 16.50
C THR A 29 46.61 2.21 15.24
N GLY A 30 47.36 3.27 15.01
CA GLY A 30 48.21 3.45 13.84
C GLY A 30 47.96 4.81 13.16
N ASP A 31 48.56 5.00 11.99
CA ASP A 31 48.40 6.23 11.22
C ASP A 31 47.10 6.18 10.42
N ILE A 32 46.28 7.23 10.53
CA ILE A 32 45.06 7.43 9.72
C ILE A 32 45.46 8.18 8.44
N PRO A 33 45.14 7.68 7.23
CA PRO A 33 45.38 8.38 5.97
C PRO A 33 44.63 9.72 5.88
N GLU A 34 45.07 10.64 5.00
CA GLU A 34 44.39 11.94 4.82
C GLU A 34 42.95 11.78 4.32
N GLU A 35 42.69 10.72 3.56
CA GLU A 35 41.37 10.33 3.07
C GLU A 35 40.49 9.62 4.14
N GLY A 36 41.02 9.37 5.34
CA GLY A 36 40.34 8.62 6.40
C GLY A 36 40.33 7.11 6.18
N ILE A 37 39.62 6.38 7.03
CA ILE A 37 39.42 4.93 6.92
C ILE A 37 37.94 4.61 6.92
N THR A 38 37.42 4.15 5.78
CA THR A 38 36.02 3.72 5.68
C THR A 38 35.85 2.30 6.22
N VAL A 39 35.01 2.15 7.23
CA VAL A 39 34.67 0.88 7.88
C VAL A 39 33.26 0.42 7.52
N ASN A 40 33.03 -0.89 7.62
CA ASN A 40 31.73 -1.51 7.41
C ASN A 40 31.39 -2.46 8.57
N LEU A 41 30.10 -2.56 8.90
CA LEU A 41 29.55 -3.43 9.93
C LEU A 41 28.64 -4.48 9.30
N GLU A 42 28.72 -5.71 9.80
CA GLU A 42 27.77 -6.80 9.55
C GLU A 42 26.92 -7.06 10.81
N GLY A 43 25.64 -7.36 10.64
CA GLY A 43 24.68 -7.68 11.72
C GLY A 43 23.31 -8.00 11.14
N ASN A 44 22.32 -8.36 11.99
CA ASN A 44 20.91 -8.37 11.55
C ASN A 44 20.38 -6.94 11.46
N THR A 45 20.97 -6.18 10.54
CA THR A 45 20.86 -4.72 10.54
C THR A 45 19.43 -4.25 10.29
N ALA A 46 18.59 -5.02 9.61
CA ALA A 46 17.16 -4.69 9.46
C ALA A 46 16.45 -4.65 10.82
N GLU A 47 16.63 -5.68 11.64
CA GLU A 47 16.04 -5.76 12.98
C GLU A 47 16.66 -4.73 13.92
N ILE A 48 17.97 -4.52 13.81
CA ILE A 48 18.69 -3.51 14.58
C ILE A 48 18.22 -2.09 14.22
N MET A 49 18.08 -1.77 12.95
CA MET A 49 17.71 -0.44 12.46
C MET A 49 16.29 -0.06 12.86
N ARG A 50 15.36 -1.03 12.90
CA ARG A 50 13.98 -0.80 13.35
C ARG A 50 13.94 -0.17 14.75
N GLN A 51 14.90 -0.52 15.61
CA GLN A 51 15.00 0.02 16.97
C GLN A 51 15.44 1.49 17.06
N PHE A 52 15.93 2.06 15.95
CA PHE A 52 16.43 3.44 15.90
C PHE A 52 15.66 4.32 14.92
N THR A 53 14.61 3.80 14.28
CA THR A 53 13.79 4.53 13.30
C THR A 53 12.33 4.58 13.73
N ALA A 54 11.84 5.76 14.12
CA ALA A 54 10.42 6.06 14.10
C ALA A 54 10.00 5.95 12.63
N ALA A 55 9.10 5.03 12.33
CA ALA A 55 8.61 4.89 10.96
C ALA A 55 8.03 6.24 10.51
N GLN A 56 8.66 6.92 9.54
CA GLN A 56 8.02 7.91 8.66
C GLN A 56 8.94 8.37 7.52
N THR A 57 8.67 7.91 6.30
CA THR A 57 8.24 8.72 5.13
C THR A 57 8.68 8.02 3.82
N ARG A 58 7.70 7.66 3.00
CA ARG A 58 7.86 7.20 1.61
C ARG A 58 8.35 8.37 0.74
N PHE A 59 9.53 8.27 0.14
CA PHE A 59 10.01 9.27 -0.83
C PHE A 59 9.76 8.79 -2.26
N VAL A 60 9.08 9.62 -3.04
CA VAL A 60 9.06 9.50 -4.50
C VAL A 60 10.37 10.10 -5.01
N SER A 61 11.14 9.32 -5.78
CA SER A 61 12.38 9.83 -6.38
C SER A 61 12.08 11.06 -7.25
N PRO A 62 12.80 12.19 -7.09
CA PRO A 62 12.59 13.37 -7.93
C PRO A 62 12.97 13.14 -9.41
N ILE A 63 13.64 12.03 -9.70
CA ILE A 63 14.16 11.67 -11.03
C ILE A 63 13.27 10.62 -11.69
N ASP A 64 12.53 9.82 -10.90
CA ASP A 64 11.69 8.73 -11.40
C ASP A 64 10.45 8.54 -10.50
N PRO A 65 9.32 9.19 -10.81
CA PRO A 65 8.12 9.13 -9.98
C PRO A 65 7.42 7.77 -9.97
N ASP A 66 7.79 6.86 -10.87
CA ASP A 66 7.27 5.49 -10.92
C ASP A 66 8.09 4.52 -10.05
N ASN A 67 9.23 4.98 -9.50
CA ASN A 67 10.10 4.20 -8.65
C ASN A 67 10.03 4.70 -7.20
N ILE A 68 9.29 3.95 -6.39
CA ILE A 68 9.07 4.22 -4.97
C ILE A 68 10.15 3.49 -4.19
N GLU A 69 11.04 4.22 -3.55
CA GLU A 69 12.10 3.65 -2.71
C GLU A 69 11.75 3.92 -1.23
N LEU A 70 11.70 2.86 -0.40
CA LEU A 70 11.54 2.99 1.04
C LEU A 70 12.86 3.46 1.64
N ILE A 71 12.97 4.76 1.90
CA ILE A 71 14.13 5.33 2.60
C ILE A 71 13.72 5.58 4.04
N TYR A 72 14.21 4.75 4.96
CA TYR A 72 14.09 4.98 6.39
C TYR A 72 14.94 6.20 6.76
N ARG A 73 14.31 7.25 7.28
CA ARG A 73 15.01 8.41 7.86
C ARG A 73 15.01 8.30 9.37
N PHE A 74 16.16 8.55 9.96
CA PHE A 74 16.30 8.76 11.39
C PHE A 74 15.66 10.09 11.78
N GLU A 75 14.89 10.10 12.86
CA GLU A 75 14.55 11.35 13.53
C GLU A 75 15.75 11.76 14.39
N GLY A 76 16.51 12.74 13.91
CA GLY A 76 17.63 13.33 14.64
C GLY A 76 18.75 13.78 13.71
N ASN A 77 19.39 14.90 14.04
CA ASN A 77 20.59 15.38 13.37
C ASN A 77 21.81 14.48 13.71
N LEU A 78 21.77 13.19 13.35
CA LEU A 78 22.87 12.25 13.58
C LEU A 78 24.21 12.81 13.07
N GLU A 79 24.19 13.55 11.95
CA GLU A 79 25.37 14.20 11.39
C GLU A 79 26.00 15.27 12.30
N GLU A 80 25.23 15.91 13.19
CA GLU A 80 25.75 16.95 14.10
C GLU A 80 26.39 16.37 15.39
N GLU A 81 26.08 15.11 15.73
CA GLU A 81 26.56 14.47 16.97
C GLU A 81 27.65 13.39 16.75
N VAL A 82 27.87 12.99 15.49
CA VAL A 82 29.01 12.15 15.12
C VAL A 82 30.33 12.89 15.38
N THR A 83 31.28 12.21 16.02
CA THR A 83 32.62 12.77 16.27
C THR A 83 33.71 11.87 15.70
N GLY A 84 34.84 12.47 15.32
CA GLY A 84 36.04 11.75 14.86
C GLY A 84 35.88 11.00 13.53
N GLY A 85 34.81 11.24 12.78
CA GLY A 85 34.56 10.65 11.48
C GLY A 85 33.36 11.29 10.77
N VAL A 86 32.99 10.73 9.62
CA VAL A 86 31.85 11.13 8.80
C VAL A 86 31.00 9.90 8.53
N LEU A 87 29.71 9.97 8.87
CA LEU A 87 28.74 8.94 8.52
C LEU A 87 28.25 9.19 7.09
N ASP A 88 28.77 8.39 6.16
CA ASP A 88 28.50 8.54 4.72
C ASP A 88 27.18 7.90 4.30
N ARG A 89 26.81 6.77 4.93
CA ARG A 89 25.54 6.07 4.68
C ARG A 89 25.19 5.18 5.86
N PHE A 90 23.92 5.20 6.24
CA PHE A 90 23.32 4.23 7.15
C PHE A 90 21.87 4.00 6.70
N SER A 91 21.66 3.00 5.84
CA SER A 91 20.37 2.77 5.19
C SER A 91 20.03 1.29 5.05
N LEU A 92 18.73 1.03 4.94
CA LEU A 92 18.17 -0.25 4.47
C LEU A 92 17.77 -0.06 3.00
N GLU A 93 18.35 -0.85 2.11
CA GLU A 93 17.93 -0.97 0.71
C GLU A 93 17.21 -2.32 0.53
N ASP A 94 16.10 -2.36 -0.20
CA ASP A 94 15.42 -3.61 -0.56
C ASP A 94 16.29 -4.38 -1.57
N ASP A 95 16.57 -5.68 -1.35
CA ASP A 95 17.29 -6.50 -2.33
C ASP A 95 16.29 -7.08 -3.34
N PRO A 96 16.24 -6.59 -4.59
CA PRO A 96 15.31 -7.12 -5.59
C PRO A 96 15.60 -8.59 -5.97
N ASN A 97 16.71 -9.18 -5.50
CA ASN A 97 17.13 -10.54 -5.83
C ASN A 97 17.14 -11.51 -4.63
N SER A 98 16.84 -11.05 -3.41
CA SER A 98 16.80 -11.88 -2.21
C SER A 98 15.74 -11.37 -1.24
N PRO A 99 14.94 -12.24 -0.58
CA PRO A 99 14.06 -11.79 0.50
C PRO A 99 14.90 -11.27 1.66
N GLY A 100 14.98 -9.94 1.82
CA GLY A 100 15.68 -9.25 2.90
C GLY A 100 16.19 -7.86 2.51
N PHE A 101 16.42 -7.00 3.51
CA PHE A 101 17.04 -5.70 3.30
C PHE A 101 18.57 -5.82 3.28
N LEU A 102 19.23 -5.22 2.28
CA LEU A 102 20.67 -4.94 2.31
C LEU A 102 20.91 -3.75 3.23
N SER A 103 21.76 -3.95 4.23
CA SER A 103 22.23 -2.85 5.05
C SER A 103 23.51 -2.28 4.49
N ASP A 104 23.46 -1.00 4.13
CA ASP A 104 24.64 -0.26 3.76
C ASP A 104 25.04 0.66 4.92
N PHE A 105 26.11 0.26 5.61
CA PHE A 105 26.79 1.08 6.61
C PHE A 105 28.15 1.53 6.07
N PHE A 106 28.33 2.83 5.91
CA PHE A 106 29.61 3.42 5.52
C PHE A 106 29.95 4.55 6.49
N PHE A 107 31.02 4.35 7.26
CA PHE A 107 31.54 5.35 8.19
C PHE A 107 33.01 5.58 7.94
N THR A 108 33.40 6.82 7.69
CA THR A 108 34.78 7.21 7.42
C THR A 108 35.41 7.81 8.68
N ILE A 109 36.33 7.07 9.29
CA ILE A 109 37.06 7.49 10.49
C ILE A 109 38.16 8.49 10.10
N THR A 110 38.18 9.65 10.75
CA THR A 110 39.17 10.71 10.53
C THR A 110 40.04 11.00 11.75
N GLU A 111 39.65 10.54 12.93
CA GLU A 111 40.38 10.71 14.19
C GLU A 111 40.64 9.38 14.91
N PRO A 112 41.61 9.31 15.85
CA PRO A 112 41.94 8.07 16.57
C PRO A 112 40.78 7.43 17.34
N VAL A 113 39.79 8.24 17.72
CA VAL A 113 38.53 7.81 18.34
C VAL A 113 37.40 8.48 17.60
N ALA A 114 36.44 7.68 17.15
CA ALA A 114 35.29 8.15 16.41
C ALA A 114 34.00 7.54 17.01
N THR A 115 32.94 8.34 17.14
CA THR A 115 31.71 7.92 17.82
C THR A 115 30.48 8.22 16.98
N ILE A 116 29.50 7.32 17.05
CA ILE A 116 28.17 7.48 16.46
C ILE A 116 27.16 7.26 17.58
N PRO A 117 26.45 8.31 18.03
CA PRO A 117 25.30 8.14 18.92
C PRO A 117 24.10 7.64 18.11
N LEU A 118 23.34 6.70 18.66
CA LEU A 118 22.12 6.13 18.11
C LEU A 118 21.06 6.14 19.21
N THR A 119 20.02 6.94 19.04
CA THR A 119 18.91 7.01 20.00
C THR A 119 17.96 5.87 19.75
N VAL A 120 17.79 4.97 20.73
CA VAL A 120 16.72 3.95 20.66
C VAL A 120 15.39 4.63 20.88
N LEU A 121 14.40 4.23 20.09
CA LEU A 121 13.06 4.81 20.10
C LEU A 121 12.09 3.78 20.65
N ASP A 122 11.33 4.20 21.65
CA ASP A 122 10.17 3.48 22.17
C ASP A 122 9.13 3.28 21.07
N ASN A 123 8.76 2.02 20.82
CA ASN A 123 7.78 1.63 19.83
C ASN A 123 6.40 1.28 20.45
N PHE A 124 6.29 1.36 21.78
CA PHE A 124 5.11 1.13 22.62
C PHE A 124 4.56 -0.30 22.64
N ILE A 125 5.23 -1.26 21.99
CA ILE A 125 4.81 -2.65 21.84
C ILE A 125 5.69 -3.52 22.73
N GLU A 126 5.06 -4.44 23.46
CA GLU A 126 5.82 -5.36 24.31
C GLU A 126 6.67 -6.33 23.47
N GLU A 127 8.00 -6.19 23.54
CA GLU A 127 8.95 -7.04 22.84
C GLU A 127 9.85 -7.84 23.82
N PRO A 128 10.25 -9.08 23.46
CA PRO A 128 11.22 -9.80 24.26
C PRO A 128 12.59 -9.12 24.20
N ASP A 129 13.26 -8.99 25.35
CA ASP A 129 14.66 -8.55 25.45
C ASP A 129 15.53 -9.22 24.37
N THR A 130 15.99 -8.43 23.41
CA THR A 130 16.70 -8.94 22.24
C THR A 130 18.13 -8.44 22.23
N THR A 131 19.07 -9.38 22.08
CA THR A 131 20.50 -9.08 22.00
C THR A 131 20.95 -9.03 20.56
N PHE A 132 21.43 -7.86 20.16
CA PHE A 132 21.98 -7.59 18.85
C PHE A 132 23.51 -7.59 18.88
N SER A 133 24.11 -7.90 17.74
CA SER A 133 25.56 -7.91 17.58
C SER A 133 25.95 -7.20 16.29
N TYR A 134 26.84 -6.22 16.41
CA TYR A 134 27.56 -5.66 15.28
C TYR A 134 28.93 -6.33 15.16
N THR A 135 29.29 -6.71 13.95
CA THR A 135 30.60 -7.27 13.60
C THR A 135 31.33 -6.32 12.65
N LEU A 136 32.45 -5.77 13.11
CA LEU A 136 33.36 -5.00 12.26
C LEU A 136 34.07 -5.93 11.26
N VAL A 137 33.91 -5.63 9.97
CA VAL A 137 34.47 -6.43 8.87
C VAL A 137 35.86 -5.90 8.48
N ASN A 138 36.72 -6.76 7.93
CA ASN A 138 37.98 -6.27 7.37
C ASN A 138 37.72 -5.57 6.03
N GLY A 139 38.25 -4.36 5.88
CA GLY A 139 38.20 -3.60 4.64
C GLY A 139 39.59 -3.29 4.07
N PRO A 140 39.65 -2.66 2.89
CA PRO A 140 40.90 -2.19 2.31
C PRO A 140 41.52 -1.11 3.22
N GLY A 141 42.82 -1.21 3.48
CA GLY A 141 43.57 -0.16 4.18
C GLY A 141 43.64 -0.26 5.71
N TYR A 142 42.97 -1.23 6.35
CA TYR A 142 43.06 -1.47 7.79
C TYR A 142 43.00 -2.95 8.15
N ARG A 143 43.16 -3.26 9.44
CA ARG A 143 42.92 -4.59 10.02
C ARG A 143 42.00 -4.44 11.22
N VAL A 144 41.15 -5.43 11.47
CA VAL A 144 40.29 -5.41 12.65
C VAL A 144 41.01 -6.01 13.86
N ASP A 145 40.93 -5.33 15.01
CA ASP A 145 41.31 -5.88 16.30
C ASP A 145 40.42 -7.08 16.62
N ARG A 146 41.03 -8.26 16.75
CA ARG A 146 40.29 -9.49 17.02
C ARG A 146 39.61 -9.51 18.39
N GLN A 147 40.07 -8.71 19.34
CA GLN A 147 39.47 -8.61 20.68
C GLN A 147 38.31 -7.61 20.73
N ALA A 148 38.24 -6.68 19.77
CA ALA A 148 37.21 -5.65 19.65
C ALA A 148 36.54 -5.71 18.27
N ARG A 149 36.32 -6.92 17.74
CA ARG A 149 35.69 -7.13 16.43
C ARG A 149 34.17 -7.04 16.51
N THR A 150 33.61 -7.56 17.59
CA THR A 150 32.17 -7.67 17.80
C THR A 150 31.78 -6.81 18.98
N ALA A 151 30.65 -6.14 18.87
CA ALA A 151 30.06 -5.41 19.98
C ALA A 151 28.58 -5.75 20.07
N ASP A 152 28.22 -6.23 21.25
CA ASP A 152 26.87 -6.69 21.55
C ASP A 152 26.18 -5.68 22.45
N PHE A 153 24.88 -5.51 22.23
CA PHE A 153 24.00 -4.75 23.10
C PHE A 153 22.64 -5.44 23.15
N THR A 154 21.98 -5.33 24.29
CA THR A 154 20.62 -5.80 24.50
C THR A 154 19.72 -4.58 24.47
N VAL A 155 18.72 -4.62 23.60
CA VAL A 155 17.61 -3.68 23.70
C VAL A 155 16.58 -4.35 24.61
N THR A 156 16.18 -3.61 25.63
CA THR A 156 15.17 -4.02 26.59
C THR A 156 14.02 -3.06 26.45
N ASP A 157 12.83 -3.61 26.40
CA ASP A 157 11.58 -2.86 26.44
C ASP A 157 11.30 -2.22 27.82
N GLY A 158 12.19 -2.47 28.79
CA GLY A 158 12.16 -1.86 30.10
C GLY A 158 11.47 -2.75 31.13
N VAL A 159 10.31 -2.32 31.63
CA VAL A 159 9.52 -3.12 32.59
C VAL A 159 8.93 -4.31 31.81
N PRO A 160 8.91 -5.55 32.34
CA PRO A 160 8.14 -6.62 31.70
C PRO A 160 6.72 -6.10 31.46
N GLY A 161 6.25 -6.09 30.21
CA GLY A 161 4.93 -5.57 29.90
C GLY A 161 3.83 -6.42 30.53
N GLY A 162 2.60 -5.93 30.41
CA GLY A 162 1.46 -6.47 31.15
C GLY A 162 1.26 -5.90 32.56
N VAL A 163 1.97 -4.84 32.96
CA VAL A 163 1.69 -4.17 34.24
C VAL A 163 0.67 -3.05 34.04
N GLY A 164 -0.62 -3.38 34.15
CA GLY A 164 -1.66 -2.39 33.92
C GLY A 164 -3.07 -2.94 33.86
N PRO A 165 -4.02 -2.18 33.28
CA PRO A 165 -5.34 -2.71 32.99
C PRO A 165 -5.27 -3.82 31.94
N VAL A 166 -6.26 -4.71 31.95
CA VAL A 166 -6.50 -5.63 30.83
C VAL A 166 -7.30 -4.89 29.77
N VAL A 167 -6.83 -4.91 28.52
CA VAL A 167 -7.39 -4.20 27.37
C VAL A 167 -8.10 -5.18 26.43
N SER A 168 -9.28 -4.81 25.99
CA SER A 168 -10.08 -5.56 25.01
C SER A 168 -10.54 -4.65 23.87
N VAL A 169 -10.76 -5.23 22.70
CA VAL A 169 -11.30 -4.54 21.51
C VAL A 169 -12.61 -5.18 21.07
N THR A 170 -13.55 -4.34 20.64
CA THR A 170 -14.75 -4.74 19.91
C THR A 170 -14.99 -3.77 18.77
N ALA A 171 -15.73 -4.16 17.74
CA ALA A 171 -16.21 -3.19 16.75
C ALA A 171 -17.62 -3.51 16.25
N GLU A 172 -18.37 -2.46 15.93
CA GLU A 172 -19.71 -2.55 15.33
C GLU A 172 -19.92 -1.40 14.32
N PRO A 173 -20.48 -1.68 13.13
CA PRO A 173 -20.78 -3.01 12.59
C PRO A 173 -19.49 -3.73 12.12
N THR A 174 -19.57 -5.05 11.96
CA THR A 174 -18.47 -5.85 11.38
C THR A 174 -18.58 -6.00 9.87
N LEU A 175 -19.66 -5.53 9.25
CA LEU A 175 -19.79 -5.39 7.80
C LEU A 175 -19.87 -3.89 7.50
N LEU A 176 -18.91 -3.40 6.73
CA LEU A 176 -18.81 -2.02 6.28
C LEU A 176 -19.06 -2.00 4.77
N VAL A 177 -19.72 -0.95 4.32
CA VAL A 177 -20.15 -0.80 2.94
C VAL A 177 -19.63 0.54 2.43
N GLU A 178 -18.74 0.53 1.44
CA GLU A 178 -18.02 1.72 0.95
C GLU A 178 -18.98 2.77 0.37
N SER A 179 -19.90 2.33 -0.50
CA SER A 179 -20.92 3.20 -1.11
C SER A 179 -21.91 3.77 -0.09
N GLU A 180 -22.14 3.10 1.04
CA GLU A 180 -22.94 3.63 2.15
C GLU A 180 -22.10 4.47 3.13
N GLN A 181 -20.77 4.49 2.98
CA GLN A 181 -19.80 5.06 3.91
C GLN A 181 -20.07 4.63 5.35
N THR A 182 -20.31 3.34 5.56
CA THR A 182 -20.65 2.79 6.87
C THR A 182 -19.59 3.19 7.90
N VAL A 183 -20.05 3.71 9.05
CA VAL A 183 -19.17 4.13 10.15
C VAL A 183 -18.81 2.92 11.02
N LEU A 184 -17.53 2.58 11.05
CA LEU A 184 -16.97 1.63 12.00
C LEU A 184 -16.85 2.29 13.37
N ASN A 185 -17.39 1.65 14.41
CA ASN A 185 -17.14 2.04 15.79
C ASN A 185 -16.26 0.98 16.46
N ALA A 186 -14.95 1.23 16.51
CA ALA A 186 -14.01 0.39 17.25
C ALA A 186 -13.93 0.89 18.70
N THR A 187 -14.20 0.00 19.67
CA THR A 187 -14.22 0.33 21.10
C THR A 187 -13.14 -0.44 21.83
N ILE A 188 -12.24 0.29 22.48
CA ILE A 188 -11.22 -0.21 23.40
C ILE A 188 -11.75 -0.08 24.82
N THR A 189 -11.73 -1.19 25.58
CA THR A 189 -12.18 -1.22 26.98
C THR A 189 -11.06 -1.70 27.89
N LEU A 190 -10.83 -0.96 28.96
CA LEU A 190 -9.90 -1.28 30.03
C LEU A 190 -10.68 -1.83 31.24
N ASP A 191 -10.20 -2.90 31.86
CA ASP A 191 -10.85 -3.51 33.04
C ASP A 191 -10.70 -2.66 34.32
N SER A 192 -9.82 -1.67 34.28
CA SER A 192 -9.50 -0.78 35.38
C SER A 192 -8.99 0.56 34.86
N ARG A 193 -8.99 1.57 35.72
CA ARG A 193 -8.64 2.94 35.34
C ARG A 193 -7.21 3.01 34.77
N PRO A 194 -7.00 3.67 33.61
CA PRO A 194 -5.66 3.84 33.05
C PRO A 194 -4.74 4.66 33.98
N PRO A 195 -3.42 4.48 33.89
CA PRO A 195 -2.43 5.26 34.60
C PRO A 195 -2.48 6.76 34.20
N LEU A 196 -1.78 7.59 34.97
CA LEU A 196 -1.71 9.02 34.71
C LEU A 196 -0.97 9.27 33.39
N GLY A 197 -1.69 9.70 32.36
CA GLY A 197 -1.15 9.86 31.00
C GLY A 197 -1.91 9.04 29.96
N GLY A 198 -2.68 8.03 30.39
CA GLY A 198 -3.33 7.06 29.50
C GLY A 198 -2.45 5.84 29.24
N VAL A 199 -2.92 4.95 28.37
CA VAL A 199 -2.13 3.86 27.76
C VAL A 199 -2.16 4.01 26.25
N VAL A 200 -1.03 3.77 25.58
CA VAL A 200 -0.97 3.71 24.12
C VAL A 200 -1.31 2.28 23.69
N VAL A 201 -2.35 2.11 22.87
CA VAL A 201 -2.85 0.82 22.39
C VAL A 201 -2.63 0.73 20.89
N VAL A 202 -2.15 -0.41 20.42
CA VAL A 202 -1.89 -0.67 19.00
C VAL A 202 -2.81 -1.77 18.48
N LEU A 203 -3.55 -1.46 17.43
CA LEU A 203 -4.28 -2.44 16.62
C LEU A 203 -3.53 -2.66 15.32
N ASP A 204 -3.26 -3.91 14.97
CA ASP A 204 -2.49 -4.29 13.77
C ASP A 204 -3.27 -5.32 12.95
N SER A 205 -3.47 -5.07 11.65
CA SER A 205 -4.08 -6.07 10.77
C SER A 205 -3.08 -6.97 10.06
N GLY A 206 -1.81 -6.59 10.00
CA GLY A 206 -0.77 -7.24 9.20
C GLY A 206 -1.03 -7.23 7.69
N VAL A 207 -2.12 -6.64 7.22
CA VAL A 207 -2.49 -6.52 5.80
C VAL A 207 -2.17 -5.10 5.36
N PRO A 208 -1.12 -4.88 4.54
CA PRO A 208 -0.72 -3.54 4.12
C PRO A 208 -1.88 -2.73 3.52
N LEU A 209 -1.90 -1.43 3.81
CA LEU A 209 -2.90 -0.45 3.37
C LEU A 209 -4.34 -0.65 3.87
N SER A 210 -4.65 -1.63 4.72
CA SER A 210 -6.03 -1.80 5.24
C SER A 210 -6.53 -0.62 6.07
N VAL A 211 -5.64 0.10 6.78
CA VAL A 211 -6.03 1.34 7.49
C VAL A 211 -6.33 2.50 6.53
N ALA A 212 -5.89 2.40 5.28
CA ALA A 212 -6.20 3.38 4.23
C ALA A 212 -7.60 3.18 3.64
N GLU A 213 -8.35 2.17 4.08
CA GLU A 213 -9.79 1.99 3.81
C GLU A 213 -10.64 3.01 4.57
N PHE A 214 -10.07 3.69 5.56
CA PHE A 214 -10.80 4.58 6.47
C PHE A 214 -10.38 6.03 6.28
N ASP A 215 -11.34 6.95 6.43
CA ASP A 215 -11.04 8.38 6.41
C ASP A 215 -10.42 8.83 7.73
N LEU A 216 -9.14 8.50 7.94
CA LEU A 216 -8.39 8.87 9.13
C LEU A 216 -7.68 10.23 9.00
N ASN A 217 -7.81 10.89 7.83
CA ASN A 217 -7.03 12.03 7.33
C ASN A 217 -6.10 12.70 8.37
N ILE A 218 -4.90 12.14 8.50
CA ILE A 218 -3.75 12.81 9.11
C ILE A 218 -2.78 13.02 7.97
N ASP A 219 -2.40 14.26 7.63
CA ASP A 219 -1.20 14.46 6.81
C ASP A 219 -0.02 13.97 7.67
N PRO A 220 0.68 12.88 7.31
CA PRO A 220 1.83 12.40 8.06
C PRO A 220 2.99 13.42 8.08
N ARG A 221 2.88 14.57 7.39
CA ARG A 221 3.86 15.67 7.35
C ARG A 221 3.47 16.90 8.16
N ASP A 222 2.25 16.99 8.70
CA ASP A 222 1.84 18.09 9.59
C ASP A 222 0.97 17.57 10.75
N PRO A 223 1.56 17.26 11.92
CA PRO A 223 0.82 16.78 13.10
C PRO A 223 -0.14 17.82 13.71
N ASN A 224 -0.29 19.01 13.10
CA ASN A 224 -1.26 20.03 13.50
C ASN A 224 -2.41 20.21 12.49
N GLU A 225 -2.45 19.45 11.39
CA GLU A 225 -3.63 19.45 10.52
C GLU A 225 -4.82 18.81 11.24
N GLU A 226 -5.99 19.45 11.12
CA GLU A 226 -7.21 18.94 11.75
C GLU A 226 -7.54 17.56 11.16
N THR A 227 -7.70 16.59 12.04
CA THR A 227 -8.35 15.30 11.79
C THR A 227 -9.51 15.45 10.82
N SER A 228 -9.75 14.45 9.95
CA SER A 228 -10.98 14.42 9.15
C SER A 228 -12.17 14.82 10.02
N PRO A 229 -13.07 15.73 9.56
CA PRO A 229 -14.23 16.14 10.33
C PRO A 229 -15.14 14.96 10.72
N ASP A 230 -14.99 13.81 10.04
CA ASP A 230 -15.79 12.61 10.23
C ASP A 230 -15.11 11.56 11.12
N LEU A 231 -13.86 11.78 11.54
CA LEU A 231 -13.18 10.98 12.57
C LEU A 231 -13.57 11.51 13.95
N GLU A 232 -14.35 10.73 14.69
CA GLU A 232 -14.69 11.03 16.09
C GLU A 232 -13.98 10.07 17.04
N ILE A 233 -13.29 10.61 18.05
CA ILE A 233 -12.65 9.80 19.10
C ILE A 233 -13.12 10.30 20.46
N THR A 234 -13.57 9.35 21.29
CA THR A 234 -13.93 9.60 22.70
C THR A 234 -13.07 8.75 23.61
N GLY A 235 -12.85 9.22 24.85
CA GLY A 235 -12.04 8.51 25.85
C GLY A 235 -10.54 8.44 25.54
N GLY A 236 -10.07 9.14 24.50
CA GLY A 236 -8.70 9.07 24.01
C GLY A 236 -8.44 9.98 22.82
N SER A 237 -7.36 9.70 22.09
CA SER A 237 -6.98 10.37 20.84
C SER A 237 -6.21 9.43 19.90
N LEU A 238 -6.22 9.72 18.61
CA LEU A 238 -5.35 9.07 17.63
C LEU A 238 -3.92 9.60 17.79
N VAL A 239 -2.95 8.71 17.92
CA VAL A 239 -1.52 9.05 17.97
C VAL A 239 -0.95 9.01 16.56
N GLY A 240 -1.33 8.00 15.77
CA GLY A 240 -0.89 7.87 14.40
C GLY A 240 -1.34 6.56 13.76
N THR A 241 -0.95 6.41 12.50
CA THR A 241 -1.17 5.20 11.70
C THR A 241 0.13 4.76 11.04
N ASN A 242 0.21 3.47 10.70
CA ASN A 242 1.27 2.95 9.85
C ASN A 242 0.62 2.15 8.71
N GLU A 243 0.59 2.71 7.50
CA GLU A 243 -0.06 2.06 6.36
C GLU A 243 0.71 0.85 5.81
N VAL A 244 2.01 0.68 6.15
CA VAL A 244 2.80 -0.45 5.66
C VAL A 244 2.45 -1.73 6.39
N THR A 245 2.32 -1.65 7.72
CA THR A 245 1.86 -2.76 8.57
C THR A 245 0.36 -2.73 8.82
N SER A 246 -0.29 -1.60 8.52
CA SER A 246 -1.69 -1.28 8.84
C SER A 246 -1.99 -1.27 10.32
N GLN A 247 -1.21 -0.49 11.04
CA GLN A 247 -1.40 -0.23 12.46
C GLN A 247 -2.20 1.05 12.70
N LEU A 248 -3.08 0.99 13.70
CA LEU A 248 -3.81 2.11 14.28
C LEU A 248 -3.34 2.28 15.74
N ILE A 249 -2.76 3.44 16.06
CA ILE A 249 -2.12 3.70 17.35
C ILE A 249 -2.95 4.72 18.13
N LEU A 250 -3.50 4.34 19.28
CA LEU A 250 -4.47 5.12 20.04
C LEU A 250 -3.95 5.41 21.44
N LEU A 251 -4.07 6.66 21.89
CA LEU A 251 -3.88 7.01 23.30
C LEU A 251 -5.23 6.90 24.00
N VAL A 252 -5.36 5.93 24.92
CA VAL A 252 -6.58 5.68 25.69
C VAL A 252 -6.43 6.29 27.08
N THR A 253 -7.26 7.30 27.37
CA THR A 253 -7.18 8.10 28.62
C THR A 253 -8.30 7.81 29.61
N ASP A 254 -9.40 7.21 29.13
CA ASP A 254 -10.54 6.76 29.93
C ASP A 254 -10.66 5.23 29.94
N GLU A 255 -11.51 4.66 30.79
CA GLU A 255 -11.76 3.21 30.86
C GLU A 255 -12.40 2.65 29.57
N VAL A 256 -13.02 3.51 28.77
CA VAL A 256 -13.60 3.18 27.47
C VAL A 256 -13.20 4.27 26.49
N ALA A 257 -12.60 3.89 25.38
CA ALA A 257 -12.37 4.76 24.23
C ALA A 257 -13.04 4.19 22.98
N THR A 258 -13.68 5.05 22.20
CA THR A 258 -14.32 4.66 20.94
C THR A 258 -13.77 5.52 19.82
N VAL A 259 -13.32 4.86 18.75
CA VAL A 259 -12.98 5.46 17.47
C VAL A 259 -14.13 5.19 16.51
N SER A 260 -14.73 6.26 16.02
CA SER A 260 -15.81 6.24 15.04
C SER A 260 -15.28 6.85 13.74
N VAL A 261 -15.22 6.04 12.69
CA VAL A 261 -14.64 6.45 11.40
C VAL A 261 -15.42 5.83 10.23
N PRO A 262 -15.81 6.61 9.20
CA PRO A 262 -16.40 6.05 8.00
C PRO A 262 -15.36 5.31 7.15
N VAL A 263 -15.79 4.22 6.52
CA VAL A 263 -15.04 3.65 5.38
C VAL A 263 -15.06 4.66 4.22
N LEU A 264 -13.97 4.73 3.47
CA LEU A 264 -13.87 5.55 2.26
C LEU A 264 -14.72 4.96 1.15
N ASN A 265 -15.31 5.84 0.34
CA ASN A 265 -16.06 5.44 -0.84
C ASN A 265 -15.09 5.30 -2.03
N GLY A 266 -15.08 4.13 -2.68
CA GLY A 266 -14.23 3.85 -3.84
C GLY A 266 -12.76 3.66 -3.44
N SER A 267 -12.53 2.76 -2.49
CA SER A 267 -11.21 2.54 -1.90
C SER A 267 -10.16 2.03 -2.90
N LEU A 268 -8.91 1.90 -2.44
CA LEU A 268 -7.76 1.41 -3.20
C LEU A 268 -7.94 0.00 -3.78
N PHE A 269 -8.91 -0.77 -3.28
CA PHE A 269 -9.15 -2.15 -3.64
C PHE A 269 -10.62 -2.37 -3.94
N SER A 270 -10.93 -2.97 -5.08
CA SER A 270 -12.30 -3.43 -5.36
C SER A 270 -12.60 -4.81 -4.76
N GLY A 271 -13.88 -5.04 -4.51
CA GLY A 271 -14.50 -6.27 -4.06
C GLY A 271 -14.44 -6.49 -2.55
N THR A 272 -15.12 -7.55 -2.08
CA THR A 272 -15.20 -7.89 -0.65
C THR A 272 -13.84 -8.23 -0.02
N ARG A 273 -13.51 -7.57 1.10
CA ARG A 273 -12.27 -7.77 1.87
C ARG A 273 -12.57 -8.08 3.33
N ASP A 274 -11.86 -9.07 3.87
CA ASP A 274 -11.87 -9.37 5.29
C ASP A 274 -10.56 -8.89 5.93
N TYR A 275 -10.67 -8.03 6.94
CA TYR A 275 -9.55 -7.57 7.76
C TYR A 275 -9.74 -8.05 9.19
N THR A 276 -8.65 -8.48 9.83
CA THR A 276 -8.66 -8.78 11.27
C THR A 276 -7.61 -7.90 11.91
N TYR A 277 -8.03 -6.99 12.79
CA TYR A 277 -7.15 -6.14 13.58
C TYR A 277 -6.94 -6.77 14.94
N GLU A 278 -5.70 -7.12 15.25
CA GLU A 278 -5.27 -7.71 16.51
C GLU A 278 -4.72 -6.61 17.44
N LEU A 279 -5.10 -6.65 18.71
CA LEU A 279 -4.43 -5.90 19.75
C LEU A 279 -3.04 -6.50 19.95
N LEU A 280 -2.02 -5.66 19.81
CA LEU A 280 -0.67 -6.05 20.21
C LEU A 280 -0.55 -5.93 21.73
N ASP A 281 0.26 -6.79 22.34
CA ASP A 281 0.66 -6.62 23.74
C ASP A 281 1.49 -5.33 23.85
N GLY A 282 1.21 -4.52 24.88
CA GLY A 282 1.88 -3.24 25.09
C GLY A 282 2.50 -3.17 26.49
N GLU A 283 3.52 -2.34 26.65
CA GLU A 283 4.28 -2.22 27.90
C GLU A 283 3.41 -1.87 29.13
N GLN A 284 2.31 -1.15 28.92
CA GLN A 284 1.47 -0.58 29.98
C GLN A 284 0.14 -1.32 30.22
N TYR A 285 -0.11 -2.44 29.53
CA TYR A 285 -1.37 -3.20 29.65
C TYR A 285 -1.21 -4.67 29.27
N GLU A 286 -2.16 -5.53 29.68
CA GLU A 286 -2.28 -6.91 29.16
C GLU A 286 -3.44 -6.99 28.16
N VAL A 287 -3.29 -7.76 27.07
CA VAL A 287 -4.43 -8.02 26.16
C VAL A 287 -5.36 -9.09 26.74
N ASP A 288 -6.67 -8.84 26.69
CA ASP A 288 -7.68 -9.85 26.98
C ASP A 288 -7.64 -10.95 25.90
N PRO A 289 -7.28 -12.21 26.23
CA PRO A 289 -7.20 -13.28 25.24
C PRO A 289 -8.57 -13.67 24.65
N GLU A 290 -9.69 -13.29 25.26
CA GLU A 290 -11.02 -13.55 24.71
C GLU A 290 -11.48 -12.46 23.72
N ASN A 291 -10.91 -11.26 23.80
CA ASN A 291 -11.28 -10.08 22.99
C ASN A 291 -10.03 -9.34 22.48
N SER A 292 -9.06 -10.11 21.99
CA SER A 292 -7.76 -9.61 21.51
C SER A 292 -7.79 -9.13 20.07
N SER A 293 -8.89 -9.29 19.34
CA SER A 293 -8.98 -8.88 17.95
C SER A 293 -10.40 -8.60 17.51
N VAL A 294 -10.53 -7.87 16.41
CA VAL A 294 -11.79 -7.66 15.72
C VAL A 294 -11.64 -7.97 14.24
N SER A 295 -12.58 -8.73 13.71
CA SER A 295 -12.69 -9.00 12.28
C SER A 295 -13.82 -8.16 11.68
N ILE A 296 -13.51 -7.50 10.57
CA ILE A 296 -14.45 -6.72 9.78
C ILE A 296 -14.39 -7.18 8.33
N THR A 297 -15.52 -7.06 7.65
CA THR A 297 -15.65 -7.24 6.21
C THR A 297 -15.98 -5.88 5.61
N ILE A 298 -15.27 -5.47 4.57
CA ILE A 298 -15.56 -4.27 3.78
C ILE A 298 -16.04 -4.75 2.42
N GLU A 299 -17.16 -4.20 1.95
CA GLU A 299 -17.71 -4.43 0.62
C GLU A 299 -17.96 -3.09 -0.06
N ASP A 300 -17.74 -3.00 -1.36
CA ASP A 300 -17.96 -1.78 -2.16
C ASP A 300 -19.43 -1.29 -2.04
N GLY A 301 -20.33 -2.24 -1.81
CA GLY A 301 -21.77 -2.03 -1.68
C GLY A 301 -22.50 -2.13 -3.01
N SER A 302 -23.68 -2.73 -2.94
CA SER A 302 -24.30 -3.39 -4.09
C SER A 302 -25.70 -2.87 -4.41
N ASP A 303 -25.90 -1.57 -4.31
CA ASP A 303 -27.12 -0.96 -4.84
C ASP A 303 -26.84 -0.45 -6.26
N GLY A 304 -26.79 -1.40 -7.20
CA GLY A 304 -26.89 -1.09 -8.61
C GLY A 304 -28.11 -0.20 -8.90
N GLU A 305 -27.91 0.86 -9.65
CA GLU A 305 -28.92 1.84 -10.01
C GLU A 305 -29.76 1.35 -11.20
N SER A 306 -31.04 1.70 -11.19
CA SER A 306 -31.88 1.59 -12.39
C SER A 306 -32.08 2.95 -13.01
N ILE A 307 -31.24 3.27 -13.99
CA ILE A 307 -31.22 4.56 -14.68
C ILE A 307 -32.01 4.44 -15.98
N VAL A 308 -32.99 5.32 -16.16
CA VAL A 308 -33.78 5.42 -17.39
C VAL A 308 -33.71 6.84 -17.92
N GLY A 309 -33.14 7.00 -19.10
CA GLY A 309 -33.07 8.24 -19.86
C GLY A 309 -34.43 8.66 -20.43
N THR A 310 -34.34 9.54 -21.43
CA THR A 310 -35.47 10.20 -22.07
C THR A 310 -35.54 9.84 -23.56
N PHE A 311 -36.42 10.49 -24.32
CA PHE A 311 -36.44 10.34 -25.78
C PHE A 311 -35.55 11.38 -26.50
N GLY A 312 -34.68 12.07 -25.75
CA GLY A 312 -33.67 12.99 -26.27
C GLY A 312 -32.26 12.50 -25.91
N PRO A 313 -31.20 13.22 -26.32
CA PRO A 313 -29.83 12.85 -26.00
C PRO A 313 -29.56 13.01 -24.50
N ASP A 314 -29.08 11.93 -23.87
CA ASP A 314 -28.78 11.85 -22.45
C ASP A 314 -27.29 11.53 -22.19
N ASN A 315 -26.81 11.92 -21.00
CA ASN A 315 -25.52 11.49 -20.47
C ASN A 315 -25.78 10.78 -19.14
N LEU A 316 -25.72 9.47 -19.16
CA LEU A 316 -26.07 8.58 -18.05
C LEU A 316 -24.80 7.92 -17.54
N VAL A 317 -24.58 8.02 -16.24
CA VAL A 317 -23.44 7.42 -15.56
C VAL A 317 -23.99 6.62 -14.40
N GLY A 318 -23.58 5.37 -14.31
CA GLY A 318 -23.86 4.44 -13.26
C GLY A 318 -23.24 4.80 -11.91
N ALA A 319 -23.37 3.90 -10.96
CA ALA A 319 -22.66 3.88 -9.70
C ALA A 319 -21.53 2.84 -9.75
N THR A 320 -20.87 2.58 -8.63
CA THR A 320 -19.81 1.56 -8.54
C THR A 320 -20.36 0.14 -8.35
N GLY A 321 -21.67 -0.06 -8.55
CA GLY A 321 -22.36 -1.33 -8.34
C GLY A 321 -23.11 -1.76 -9.61
N PRO A 322 -23.68 -2.98 -9.65
CA PRO A 322 -24.18 -3.58 -10.89
C PRO A 322 -25.46 -2.89 -11.41
N ASP A 323 -25.32 -1.99 -12.35
CA ASP A 323 -26.36 -1.08 -12.82
C ASP A 323 -27.24 -1.65 -13.93
N THR A 324 -28.41 -1.04 -14.10
CA THR A 324 -29.25 -1.19 -15.28
C THR A 324 -29.52 0.18 -15.88
N ILE A 325 -28.83 0.50 -16.97
CA ILE A 325 -28.90 1.80 -17.65
C ILE A 325 -29.65 1.66 -18.99
N ARG A 326 -30.65 2.52 -19.21
CA ARG A 326 -31.46 2.54 -20.44
C ARG A 326 -31.56 3.95 -21.01
N GLY A 327 -30.86 4.25 -22.11
CA GLY A 327 -30.89 5.55 -22.80
C GLY A 327 -32.27 5.89 -23.38
N LEU A 328 -33.00 4.86 -23.82
CA LEU A 328 -34.28 4.93 -24.53
C LEU A 328 -34.16 5.40 -25.96
N GLY A 329 -34.13 6.68 -26.27
CA GLY A 329 -33.93 7.12 -27.65
C GLY A 329 -33.36 8.51 -27.70
N GLY A 330 -32.52 8.80 -28.68
CA GLY A 330 -31.61 9.94 -28.53
C GLY A 330 -30.25 9.54 -29.07
N ASN A 331 -29.26 10.41 -28.96
CA ASN A 331 -27.88 9.98 -29.14
C ASN A 331 -27.25 10.09 -27.76
N ASP A 332 -27.13 8.97 -27.08
CA ASP A 332 -26.87 8.91 -25.66
C ASP A 332 -25.40 8.60 -25.40
N THR A 333 -24.90 8.99 -24.23
CA THR A 333 -23.61 8.56 -23.68
C THR A 333 -23.89 7.85 -22.38
N LEU A 334 -23.50 6.58 -22.29
CA LEU A 334 -23.83 5.68 -21.18
C LEU A 334 -22.53 5.08 -20.64
N SER A 335 -22.31 5.19 -19.33
CA SER A 335 -21.16 4.59 -18.63
C SER A 335 -21.66 3.79 -17.44
N GLY A 336 -21.25 2.52 -17.33
CA GLY A 336 -21.58 1.64 -16.20
C GLY A 336 -20.70 1.88 -14.97
N LEU A 337 -19.38 2.02 -15.19
CA LEU A 337 -18.33 2.22 -14.18
C LEU A 337 -17.73 0.90 -13.69
N ASP A 338 -18.08 0.44 -12.49
CA ASP A 338 -17.50 -0.77 -11.90
C ASP A 338 -18.60 -1.82 -11.75
N GLU A 339 -18.21 -3.09 -11.60
CA GLU A 339 -19.10 -4.25 -11.49
C GLU A 339 -19.85 -4.57 -12.80
N ASN A 340 -20.69 -5.61 -12.77
CA ASN A 340 -21.34 -6.15 -13.97
C ASN A 340 -22.63 -5.39 -14.31
N ASP A 341 -22.60 -4.59 -15.37
CA ASP A 341 -23.69 -3.71 -15.77
C ASP A 341 -24.57 -4.28 -16.89
N THR A 342 -25.80 -3.78 -16.97
CA THR A 342 -26.68 -3.96 -18.12
C THR A 342 -27.02 -2.62 -18.76
N ILE A 343 -26.41 -2.33 -19.90
CA ILE A 343 -26.53 -1.03 -20.59
C ILE A 343 -27.23 -1.19 -21.94
N SER A 344 -28.28 -0.40 -22.17
CA SER A 344 -29.02 -0.33 -23.43
C SER A 344 -29.15 1.11 -23.92
N GLY A 345 -28.56 1.42 -25.08
CA GLY A 345 -28.68 2.73 -25.75
C GLY A 345 -30.09 2.98 -26.23
N GLY A 346 -30.53 2.21 -27.22
CA GLY A 346 -31.88 2.30 -27.80
C GLY A 346 -31.83 2.86 -29.22
N PRO A 347 -32.88 3.53 -29.74
CA PRO A 347 -32.78 4.13 -31.07
C PRO A 347 -31.95 5.42 -31.07
N GLY A 348 -30.93 5.44 -31.92
CA GLY A 348 -30.10 6.60 -32.25
C GLY A 348 -28.63 6.20 -32.32
N ASN A 349 -27.69 7.14 -32.26
CA ASN A 349 -26.27 6.82 -32.32
C ASN A 349 -25.67 7.00 -30.93
N ASP A 350 -25.52 5.89 -30.21
CA ASP A 350 -25.17 5.90 -28.80
C ASP A 350 -23.69 5.59 -28.59
N VAL A 351 -23.15 6.02 -27.45
CA VAL A 351 -21.79 5.71 -26.98
C VAL A 351 -21.93 4.98 -25.66
N LEU A 352 -21.54 3.70 -25.64
CA LEU A 352 -21.63 2.82 -24.48
C LEU A 352 -20.23 2.48 -23.99
N ASN A 353 -19.98 2.72 -22.71
CA ASN A 353 -18.84 2.22 -21.97
C ASN A 353 -19.38 1.33 -20.85
N GLY A 354 -19.04 0.04 -20.84
CA GLY A 354 -19.41 -0.85 -19.75
C GLY A 354 -18.66 -0.43 -18.50
N GLY A 355 -17.34 -0.64 -18.53
CA GLY A 355 -16.43 -0.21 -17.49
C GLY A 355 -15.65 -1.43 -17.01
N ASP A 356 -15.32 -1.49 -15.73
CA ASP A 356 -14.66 -2.63 -15.12
C ASP A 356 -15.71 -3.68 -14.71
N GLY A 357 -15.86 -4.78 -15.46
CA GLY A 357 -16.85 -5.81 -15.14
C GLY A 357 -17.13 -6.76 -16.30
N GLU A 358 -17.99 -7.75 -16.10
CA GLU A 358 -18.57 -8.53 -17.21
C GLU A 358 -19.92 -7.90 -17.61
N ASP A 359 -19.89 -6.97 -18.57
CA ASP A 359 -21.07 -6.17 -18.89
C ASP A 359 -21.96 -6.77 -19.99
N VAL A 360 -23.24 -6.42 -19.99
CA VAL A 360 -24.20 -6.72 -21.05
C VAL A 360 -24.59 -5.44 -21.77
N LEU A 361 -24.07 -5.28 -23.00
CA LEU A 361 -24.24 -4.07 -23.78
C LEU A 361 -25.17 -4.30 -24.99
N SER A 362 -26.08 -3.36 -25.24
CA SER A 362 -26.96 -3.30 -26.42
C SER A 362 -26.99 -1.88 -26.97
N GLY A 363 -26.48 -1.69 -28.19
CA GLY A 363 -26.51 -0.39 -28.86
C GLY A 363 -27.94 -0.02 -29.27
N GLY A 364 -28.67 -0.99 -29.83
CA GLY A 364 -29.99 -0.77 -30.41
C GLY A 364 -29.91 -0.31 -31.87
N PRO A 365 -30.99 0.30 -32.40
CA PRO A 365 -30.98 0.79 -33.78
C PRO A 365 -30.17 2.08 -33.96
N GLY A 366 -29.02 1.99 -34.60
CA GLY A 366 -28.35 3.15 -35.20
C GLY A 366 -26.91 2.89 -35.56
N ARG A 367 -26.01 3.81 -35.18
CA ARG A 367 -24.56 3.70 -35.39
C ARG A 367 -23.90 3.89 -34.04
N ASP A 368 -23.77 2.79 -33.33
CA ASP A 368 -23.40 2.83 -31.93
C ASP A 368 -21.89 2.62 -31.77
N GLN A 369 -21.37 3.10 -30.65
CA GLN A 369 -19.96 3.03 -30.30
C GLN A 369 -19.81 2.30 -28.97
N PHE A 370 -19.08 1.18 -28.97
CA PHE A 370 -18.71 0.44 -27.77
C PHE A 370 -17.26 0.81 -27.43
N VAL A 371 -17.08 1.49 -26.30
CA VAL A 371 -15.80 2.06 -25.89
C VAL A 371 -15.05 1.07 -25.02
N TYR A 372 -13.77 0.87 -25.34
CA TYR A 372 -12.81 0.16 -24.50
C TYR A 372 -11.60 1.06 -24.29
N ASN A 373 -11.40 1.48 -23.05
CA ASN A 373 -10.35 2.42 -22.67
C ASN A 373 -9.49 1.93 -21.49
N ASN A 374 -9.75 0.75 -20.94
CA ASN A 374 -8.91 0.08 -19.97
C ASN A 374 -8.70 -1.40 -20.42
N ILE A 375 -7.67 -2.06 -19.89
CA ILE A 375 -7.34 -3.47 -20.21
C ILE A 375 -7.92 -4.44 -19.17
N LEU A 376 -8.60 -3.90 -18.15
CA LEU A 376 -9.17 -4.64 -17.02
C LEU A 376 -10.70 -4.64 -17.03
N ASP A 377 -11.31 -4.20 -18.14
CA ASP A 377 -12.76 -4.06 -18.40
C ASP A 377 -13.54 -5.39 -18.37
N GLY A 378 -12.99 -6.48 -17.83
CA GLY A 378 -13.59 -7.81 -17.87
C GLY A 378 -13.91 -8.32 -19.30
N VAL A 379 -14.91 -9.19 -19.42
CA VAL A 379 -15.32 -9.78 -20.71
C VAL A 379 -16.79 -9.48 -20.98
N ASP A 380 -17.02 -8.50 -21.85
CA ASP A 380 -18.38 -8.06 -22.15
C ASP A 380 -19.16 -9.02 -23.04
N THR A 381 -20.48 -8.90 -22.99
CA THR A 381 -21.41 -9.47 -23.96
C THR A 381 -22.12 -8.36 -24.72
N ILE A 382 -21.78 -8.21 -26.01
CA ILE A 382 -22.49 -7.29 -26.90
C ILE A 382 -23.58 -8.06 -27.63
N THR A 383 -24.83 -7.66 -27.40
CA THR A 383 -26.00 -8.48 -27.76
C THR A 383 -26.53 -8.26 -29.17
N ASP A 384 -26.24 -7.13 -29.80
CA ASP A 384 -26.85 -6.70 -31.08
C ASP A 384 -25.90 -6.04 -32.08
N PHE A 385 -24.59 -6.24 -31.93
CA PHE A 385 -23.57 -5.64 -32.80
C PHE A 385 -23.86 -5.85 -34.30
N SER A 386 -23.87 -4.76 -35.05
CA SER A 386 -24.20 -4.72 -36.47
C SER A 386 -23.08 -4.13 -37.33
N SER A 387 -23.27 -4.11 -38.65
CA SER A 387 -22.30 -3.50 -39.58
C SER A 387 -22.17 -1.97 -39.44
N PHE A 388 -23.13 -1.34 -38.77
CA PHE A 388 -23.17 0.11 -38.58
C PHE A 388 -22.38 0.55 -37.34
N ASP A 389 -22.14 -0.36 -36.41
CA ASP A 389 -21.57 -0.07 -35.11
C ASP A 389 -20.06 -0.13 -35.13
N ARG A 390 -19.44 0.47 -34.12
CA ARG A 390 -17.99 0.61 -34.02
C ARG A 390 -17.52 0.30 -32.61
N PHE A 391 -16.36 -0.32 -32.52
CA PHE A 391 -15.55 -0.32 -31.30
C PHE A 391 -14.69 0.93 -31.29
N VAL A 392 -14.64 1.64 -30.17
CA VAL A 392 -13.72 2.75 -29.94
C VAL A 392 -12.64 2.23 -29.00
N ILE A 393 -11.44 2.03 -29.52
CA ILE A 393 -10.32 1.44 -28.79
C ILE A 393 -9.28 2.53 -28.52
N SER A 394 -8.92 2.73 -27.25
CA SER A 394 -7.88 3.68 -26.85
C SER A 394 -6.51 3.26 -27.38
N ALA A 395 -5.94 4.00 -28.33
CA ALA A 395 -4.67 3.64 -28.95
C ALA A 395 -3.50 3.67 -27.96
N GLY A 396 -3.56 4.53 -26.93
CA GLY A 396 -2.54 4.63 -25.89
C GLY A 396 -2.52 3.44 -24.94
N VAL A 397 -3.71 2.95 -24.57
CA VAL A 397 -3.91 1.83 -23.64
C VAL A 397 -3.59 0.51 -24.34
N PHE A 398 -4.15 0.32 -25.53
CA PHE A 398 -3.95 -0.90 -26.32
C PHE A 398 -2.71 -0.81 -27.23
N ARG A 399 -1.93 0.27 -27.20
CA ARG A 399 -0.70 0.45 -28.01
C ARG A 399 -0.88 0.05 -29.49
N ILE A 400 -2.05 0.33 -30.07
CA ILE A 400 -2.38 0.03 -31.48
C ILE A 400 -2.24 1.31 -32.30
N GLU A 401 -1.19 1.42 -33.10
CA GLU A 401 -0.93 2.64 -33.90
C GLU A 401 -1.71 2.69 -35.23
N SER A 402 -2.18 1.55 -35.73
CA SER A 402 -3.02 1.48 -36.93
C SER A 402 -3.82 0.18 -36.95
N LEU A 403 -4.88 0.06 -37.76
CA LEU A 403 -5.55 -1.21 -38.01
C LEU A 403 -5.44 -1.59 -39.49
N ASN A 404 -4.77 -2.71 -39.74
CA ASN A 404 -4.54 -3.28 -41.06
C ASN A 404 -4.49 -4.81 -40.95
N SER A 405 -4.25 -5.51 -42.06
CA SER A 405 -4.24 -6.98 -42.09
C SER A 405 -3.12 -7.64 -41.28
N GLU A 406 -2.16 -6.88 -40.75
CA GLU A 406 -1.06 -7.37 -39.93
C GLU A 406 -1.38 -7.36 -38.42
N ASN A 407 -2.34 -6.54 -37.99
CA ASN A 407 -2.69 -6.36 -36.57
C ASN A 407 -4.20 -6.41 -36.28
N PHE A 408 -4.99 -6.75 -37.30
CA PHE A 408 -6.34 -7.26 -37.15
C PHE A 408 -6.46 -8.60 -37.89
N THR A 409 -6.82 -9.67 -37.18
CA THR A 409 -7.03 -11.00 -37.77
C THR A 409 -8.45 -11.51 -37.49
N VAL A 410 -8.98 -12.29 -38.44
CA VAL A 410 -10.24 -13.00 -38.26
C VAL A 410 -9.98 -14.49 -38.41
N GLY A 411 -10.34 -15.25 -37.39
CA GLY A 411 -10.17 -16.71 -37.31
C GLY A 411 -11.49 -17.42 -37.01
N THR A 412 -11.39 -18.71 -36.72
CA THR A 412 -12.50 -19.58 -36.27
C THR A 412 -12.16 -20.29 -34.96
N SER A 413 -11.20 -19.74 -34.20
CA SER A 413 -10.76 -20.21 -32.89
C SER A 413 -10.04 -19.08 -32.15
N ALA A 414 -9.98 -19.18 -30.81
CA ALA A 414 -9.19 -18.34 -29.91
C ALA A 414 -7.74 -18.05 -30.39
N PRO A 415 -7.17 -16.90 -30.03
CA PRO A 415 -6.07 -16.24 -30.74
C PRO A 415 -4.74 -17.02 -30.80
N THR A 416 -3.97 -16.68 -31.84
CA THR A 416 -2.61 -17.17 -32.11
C THR A 416 -1.54 -16.16 -31.64
N THR A 417 -0.25 -16.47 -31.83
CA THR A 417 0.88 -15.60 -31.52
C THR A 417 1.04 -14.41 -32.49
N VAL A 418 -0.04 -13.73 -32.90
CA VAL A 418 0.00 -12.52 -33.74
C VAL A 418 -0.50 -11.30 -32.95
N PRO A 419 0.35 -10.28 -32.67
CA PRO A 419 -0.06 -9.11 -31.90
C PRO A 419 -1.17 -8.29 -32.60
N GLY A 420 -2.08 -7.72 -31.81
CA GLY A 420 -3.19 -6.88 -32.26
C GLY A 420 -4.56 -7.42 -31.84
N LEU A 421 -5.60 -6.96 -32.53
CA LEU A 421 -6.98 -7.39 -32.35
C LEU A 421 -7.25 -8.67 -33.15
N GLN A 422 -7.90 -9.65 -32.54
CA GLN A 422 -8.21 -10.92 -33.17
C GLN A 422 -9.68 -11.26 -32.93
N TYR A 423 -10.41 -11.60 -33.98
CA TYR A 423 -11.82 -11.94 -33.89
C TYR A 423 -12.07 -13.40 -34.26
N ASP A 424 -12.61 -14.17 -33.32
CA ASP A 424 -13.09 -15.53 -33.57
C ASP A 424 -14.52 -15.48 -34.12
N SER A 425 -14.65 -15.64 -35.44
CA SER A 425 -15.94 -15.63 -36.14
C SER A 425 -16.81 -16.86 -35.87
N ALA A 426 -16.31 -17.90 -35.19
CA ALA A 426 -17.11 -19.06 -34.80
C ALA A 426 -17.78 -18.87 -33.43
N ALA A 427 -17.05 -18.29 -32.46
CA ALA A 427 -17.55 -18.03 -31.12
C ALA A 427 -18.18 -16.63 -30.96
N GLY A 428 -17.75 -15.65 -31.77
CA GLY A 428 -18.09 -14.25 -31.61
C GLY A 428 -17.11 -13.49 -30.70
N ASP A 429 -15.99 -14.10 -30.32
CA ASP A 429 -15.09 -13.54 -29.31
C ASP A 429 -14.09 -12.56 -29.95
N LEU A 430 -13.96 -11.37 -29.36
CA LEU A 430 -12.96 -10.37 -29.70
C LEU A 430 -11.85 -10.39 -28.66
N PHE A 431 -10.61 -10.53 -29.11
CA PHE A 431 -9.42 -10.59 -28.27
C PHE A 431 -8.43 -9.49 -28.63
N TYR A 432 -7.58 -9.14 -27.67
CA TYR A 432 -6.38 -8.36 -27.88
C TYR A 432 -5.14 -9.10 -27.36
N TRP A 433 -4.00 -8.91 -28.05
CA TRP A 433 -2.71 -9.44 -27.60
C TRP A 433 -1.53 -8.56 -28.02
N ASN A 434 -0.54 -8.36 -27.15
CA ASN A 434 0.61 -7.49 -27.41
C ASN A 434 1.99 -8.18 -27.36
N SER A 435 2.03 -9.51 -27.51
CA SER A 435 3.23 -10.38 -27.41
C SER A 435 3.93 -10.49 -26.06
N ASN A 436 3.72 -9.56 -25.13
CA ASN A 436 4.35 -9.57 -23.79
C ASN A 436 3.40 -10.05 -22.68
N SER A 437 2.16 -10.39 -23.02
CA SER A 437 1.08 -10.77 -22.11
C SER A 437 0.40 -12.06 -22.56
N ILE A 438 -0.49 -12.61 -21.75
CA ILE A 438 -1.48 -13.59 -22.22
C ILE A 438 -2.52 -12.86 -23.09
N PRO A 439 -3.02 -13.44 -24.20
CA PRO A 439 -4.16 -12.86 -24.90
C PRO A 439 -5.33 -12.70 -23.95
N PHE A 440 -5.96 -11.53 -23.93
CA PHE A 440 -7.17 -11.29 -23.15
C PHE A 440 -8.36 -11.05 -24.07
N GLN A 441 -9.51 -11.52 -23.64
CA GLN A 441 -10.77 -11.33 -24.34
C GLN A 441 -11.35 -9.98 -23.90
N LEU A 442 -11.83 -9.20 -24.87
CA LEU A 442 -12.51 -7.94 -24.65
C LEU A 442 -14.02 -8.15 -24.57
N ALA A 443 -14.56 -8.91 -25.52
CA ALA A 443 -16.00 -9.05 -25.66
C ALA A 443 -16.39 -10.35 -26.36
N THR A 444 -17.64 -10.73 -26.17
CA THR A 444 -18.36 -11.77 -26.90
C THR A 444 -19.51 -11.10 -27.67
N LEU A 445 -19.47 -11.16 -29.00
CA LEU A 445 -20.49 -10.60 -29.87
C LEU A 445 -21.54 -11.67 -30.20
N SER A 446 -22.74 -11.47 -29.68
CA SER A 446 -23.86 -12.40 -29.86
C SER A 446 -24.19 -12.60 -31.35
N GLY A 447 -24.28 -13.86 -31.77
CA GLY A 447 -24.58 -14.22 -33.15
C GLY A 447 -23.39 -14.16 -34.10
N ALA A 448 -22.17 -13.91 -33.60
CA ALA A 448 -20.92 -13.88 -34.35
C ALA A 448 -21.01 -13.05 -35.65
N PRO A 449 -21.31 -11.74 -35.55
CA PRO A 449 -21.46 -10.86 -36.71
C PRO A 449 -20.14 -10.70 -37.49
N THR A 450 -20.22 -10.10 -38.68
CA THR A 450 -19.01 -9.79 -39.44
C THR A 450 -18.30 -8.56 -38.86
N VAL A 451 -17.09 -8.76 -38.35
CA VAL A 451 -16.19 -7.70 -37.89
C VAL A 451 -15.08 -7.48 -38.90
N THR A 452 -14.78 -6.22 -39.21
CA THR A 452 -13.73 -5.82 -40.17
C THR A 452 -12.84 -4.76 -39.55
N PRO A 453 -11.68 -4.41 -40.14
CA PRO A 453 -10.90 -3.26 -39.67
C PRO A 453 -11.72 -1.95 -39.63
N GLY A 454 -12.73 -1.82 -40.49
CA GLY A 454 -13.62 -0.66 -40.50
C GLY A 454 -14.65 -0.64 -39.37
N SER A 455 -14.72 -1.70 -38.56
CA SER A 455 -15.55 -1.80 -37.35
C SER A 455 -14.90 -1.13 -36.14
N PHE A 456 -13.70 -0.56 -36.28
CA PHE A 456 -12.95 0.03 -35.18
C PHE A 456 -12.60 1.49 -35.46
N ILE A 457 -12.58 2.28 -34.40
CA ILE A 457 -12.05 3.63 -34.33
C ILE A 457 -10.93 3.57 -33.30
N LEU A 458 -9.72 3.96 -33.70
CA LEU A 458 -8.62 4.14 -32.76
C LEU A 458 -8.67 5.59 -32.27
N ALA A 459 -8.86 5.76 -30.95
CA ALA A 459 -8.99 7.06 -30.30
C ALA A 459 -7.71 7.48 -29.59
#